data_AF-A0AA44KWB1-F1
#
_entry.id   AF-A0AA44KWB1-F1
#
_cell.length_a   1.000
_cell.length_b   1.000
_cell.length_c   1.000
_cell.angle_alpha   90.00
_cell.angle_beta   90.00
_cell.angle_gamma   90.00
#
_symmetry.space_group_name_H-M   'P 1'
#
loop_
_entity.id
_entity.type
_entity.pdbx_description
1 polymer ?
#
loop_
_entity_poly.entity_id
_entity_poly.type
_entity_poly.pdbx_seq_one_letter_code
_entity_poly.pdbx_strand_id
1 'polypeptide(L)'
;MPKQLTIFDVEPVVSFDPKKAHVHRLNSKLRFADVVVQIPRQAKAIDELKPTTAPDERYELFEDYVIGIWRYKRSEDKEFVWEEAEKMCKQARDEKKPIPIRLHLSLEQSFVPENVVRYL
;
A
#
# COMPACT_ATOMS: atom_id res chain seq x y z
N MET A 1 -7.18 -20.74 -29.17
CA MET A 1 -7.41 -19.30 -29.44
C MET A 1 -7.02 -18.53 -28.18
N PRO A 2 -6.03 -17.61 -28.21
CA PRO A 2 -5.72 -16.80 -27.04
C PRO A 2 -6.83 -15.77 -26.84
N LYS A 3 -7.45 -15.75 -25.65
CA LYS A 3 -8.42 -14.72 -25.26
C LYS A 3 -7.71 -13.36 -25.22
N GLN A 4 -8.08 -12.46 -26.12
CA GLN A 4 -7.63 -11.08 -26.12
C GLN A 4 -8.35 -10.36 -24.97
N LEU A 5 -7.61 -10.03 -23.91
CA LEU A 5 -8.10 -9.16 -22.84
C LEU A 5 -8.22 -7.75 -23.41
N THR A 6 -9.41 -7.16 -23.29
CA THR A 6 -9.68 -5.79 -23.77
C THR A 6 -9.26 -4.79 -22.69
N ILE A 7 -9.04 -3.52 -23.07
CA ILE A 7 -8.65 -2.43 -22.14
C ILE A 7 -9.69 -2.18 -21.02
N PHE A 8 -10.87 -2.81 -21.12
CA PHE A 8 -11.95 -2.75 -20.14
C PHE A 8 -11.98 -3.95 -19.17
N ASP A 9 -11.10 -4.95 -19.35
CA ASP A 9 -10.88 -6.05 -18.38
C ASP A 9 -9.89 -5.64 -17.27
N VAL A 10 -9.51 -4.37 -17.22
CA VAL A 10 -8.70 -3.80 -16.15
C VAL A 10 -9.59 -3.71 -14.92
N GLU A 11 -9.25 -4.43 -13.85
CA GLU A 11 -9.93 -4.33 -12.56
C GLU A 11 -10.12 -2.85 -12.21
N PRO A 12 -11.33 -2.40 -11.86
CA PRO A 12 -11.57 -1.00 -11.56
C PRO A 12 -10.63 -0.58 -10.43
N VAL A 13 -9.86 0.48 -10.66
CA VAL A 13 -9.00 1.11 -9.65
C VAL A 13 -9.92 1.72 -8.59
N VAL A 14 -10.21 0.94 -7.54
CA VAL A 14 -11.04 1.38 -6.42
C VAL A 14 -10.16 2.14 -5.44
N SER A 15 -10.09 3.46 -5.64
CA SER A 15 -9.45 4.36 -4.69
C SER A 15 -10.05 4.21 -3.30
N PHE A 16 -9.23 4.35 -2.27
CA PHE A 16 -9.70 4.32 -0.88
C PHE A 16 -10.83 5.32 -0.61
N ASP A 17 -12.01 4.79 -0.29
CA ASP A 17 -13.15 5.55 0.23
C ASP A 17 -13.19 5.54 1.77
N PRO A 18 -12.95 6.68 2.46
CA PRO A 18 -12.96 6.76 3.92
C PRO A 18 -14.36 6.51 4.52
N LYS A 19 -15.44 6.63 3.76
CA LYS A 19 -16.81 6.38 4.25
C LYS A 19 -17.11 4.88 4.40
N LYS A 20 -16.39 4.03 3.65
CA LYS A 20 -16.50 2.57 3.71
C LYS A 20 -15.54 1.94 4.72
N ALA A 21 -14.52 2.68 5.14
CA ALA A 21 -13.48 2.18 6.01
C ALA A 21 -13.96 2.06 7.47
N HIS A 22 -13.56 0.96 8.12
CA HIS A 22 -13.68 0.81 9.56
C HIS A 22 -12.60 1.64 10.25
N VAL A 23 -12.95 2.87 10.63
CA VAL A 23 -12.01 3.81 11.25
C VAL A 23 -11.84 3.53 12.73
N HIS A 24 -10.66 3.06 13.12
CA HIS A 24 -10.25 2.92 14.50
C HIS A 24 -9.71 4.24 15.05
N ARG A 25 -9.96 4.51 16.33
CA ARG A 25 -9.45 5.69 17.04
C ARG A 25 -8.59 5.24 18.21
N LEU A 26 -7.32 5.62 18.22
CA LEU A 26 -6.40 5.40 19.32
C LEU A 26 -6.09 6.74 20.01
N ASN A 27 -6.32 6.80 21.32
CA ASN A 27 -6.02 7.96 22.18
C ASN A 27 -6.58 9.30 21.67
N SER A 28 -7.76 9.27 21.04
CA SER A 28 -8.48 10.42 20.46
C SER A 28 -7.77 11.20 19.34
N LYS A 29 -6.50 10.89 19.03
CA LYS A 29 -5.68 11.61 18.05
C LYS A 29 -5.37 10.79 16.81
N LEU A 30 -4.99 9.53 16.97
CA LEU A 30 -4.63 8.68 15.83
C LEU A 30 -5.87 7.99 15.30
N ARG A 31 -6.19 8.24 14.03
CA ARG A 31 -7.21 7.51 13.29
C ARG A 31 -6.51 6.59 12.31
N PHE A 32 -6.94 5.34 12.22
CA PHE A 32 -6.42 4.44 11.22
C PHE A 32 -7.51 3.55 10.66
N ALA A 33 -7.26 3.02 9.46
CA ALA A 33 -8.08 2.00 8.85
C ALA A 33 -7.17 0.91 8.27
N ASP A 34 -7.58 -0.33 8.44
CA ASP A 34 -6.90 -1.47 7.85
C ASP A 34 -7.62 -1.86 6.55
N VAL A 35 -6.85 -2.05 5.49
CA VAL A 35 -7.38 -2.38 4.16
C VAL A 35 -6.47 -3.38 3.47
N VAL A 36 -7.04 -4.20 2.59
CA VAL A 36 -6.29 -5.05 1.67
C VAL A 36 -6.15 -4.32 0.34
N VAL A 37 -4.92 -4.20 -0.14
CA VAL A 37 -4.59 -3.48 -1.38
C VAL A 37 -3.80 -4.35 -2.34
N GLN A 38 -3.89 -4.06 -3.63
CA GLN A 38 -2.90 -4.53 -4.61
C GLN A 38 -1.87 -3.42 -4.86
N ILE A 39 -0.59 -3.75 -4.68
CA ILE A 39 0.49 -2.78 -4.86
C ILE A 39 0.73 -2.55 -6.36
N PRO A 40 0.70 -1.30 -6.84
CA PRO A 40 0.85 -1.02 -8.24
C PRO A 40 2.29 -1.25 -8.72
N ARG A 41 2.45 -1.71 -9.97
CA ARG A 41 3.77 -2.08 -10.53
C ARG A 41 4.75 -0.91 -10.63
N GLN A 42 4.26 0.32 -10.69
CA GLN A 42 5.10 1.52 -10.73
C GLN A 42 5.76 1.85 -9.39
N ALA A 43 5.29 1.30 -8.26
CA ALA A 43 5.98 1.47 -6.98
C ALA A 43 7.33 0.75 -7.04
N LYS A 44 8.44 1.49 -6.93
CA LYS A 44 9.81 0.98 -7.09
C LYS A 44 10.67 1.28 -5.88
N ALA A 45 11.40 0.29 -5.41
CA ALA A 45 12.38 0.45 -4.35
C ALA A 45 13.65 1.15 -4.88
N ILE A 46 14.46 1.66 -3.96
CA ILE A 46 15.66 2.45 -4.28
C ILE A 46 16.67 1.67 -5.13
N ASP A 47 16.81 0.36 -4.91
CA ASP A 47 17.69 -0.54 -5.65
C ASP A 47 17.21 -0.83 -7.08
N GLU A 48 15.96 -0.50 -7.41
CA GLU A 48 15.37 -0.68 -8.74
C GLU A 48 15.41 0.61 -9.58
N LEU A 49 15.83 1.72 -8.98
CA LEU A 49 15.86 3.04 -9.59
C LEU A 49 17.27 3.43 -9.98
N LYS A 50 17.37 4.36 -10.93
CA LYS A 50 18.66 4.94 -11.29
C LYS A 50 19.16 5.80 -10.12
N PRO A 51 20.43 5.68 -9.70
CA PRO A 51 20.98 6.51 -8.65
C PRO A 51 20.81 8.00 -8.99
N THR A 52 20.07 8.71 -8.16
CA THR A 52 19.80 10.14 -8.29
C THR A 52 19.55 10.73 -6.91
N THR A 53 19.76 12.04 -6.78
CA THR A 53 19.40 12.81 -5.58
C THR A 53 18.07 13.55 -5.74
N ALA A 54 17.48 13.51 -6.94
CA ALA A 54 16.16 14.07 -7.18
C ALA A 54 15.07 13.19 -6.54
N PRO A 55 13.96 13.79 -6.06
CA PRO A 55 12.78 13.03 -5.66
C PRO A 55 12.27 12.14 -6.82
N ASP A 56 11.79 10.94 -6.48
CA ASP A 56 11.18 10.02 -7.44
C ASP A 56 9.84 9.53 -6.88
N GLU A 57 8.75 9.93 -7.53
CA GLU A 57 7.38 9.59 -7.12
C GLU A 57 7.16 8.07 -7.02
N ARG A 58 7.91 7.26 -7.79
CA ARG A 58 7.82 5.79 -7.74
C ARG A 58 8.39 5.24 -6.44
N TYR A 59 9.42 5.89 -5.91
CA TYR A 59 10.02 5.55 -4.63
C TYR A 59 9.14 6.01 -3.47
N GLU A 60 8.64 7.25 -3.53
CA GLU A 60 7.71 7.77 -2.52
C GLU A 60 6.47 6.87 -2.40
N LEU A 61 5.89 6.47 -3.54
CA LEU A 61 4.78 5.52 -3.56
C LEU A 61 5.17 4.16 -2.95
N PHE A 62 6.36 3.66 -3.23
CA PHE A 62 6.85 2.41 -2.64
C PHE A 62 6.98 2.52 -1.12
N GLU A 63 7.61 3.58 -0.62
CA GLU A 63 7.73 3.83 0.82
C GLU A 63 6.36 3.89 1.50
N ASP A 64 5.38 4.59 0.92
CA ASP A 64 4.04 4.69 1.49
C ASP A 64 3.37 3.31 1.69
N TYR A 65 3.50 2.41 0.71
CA TYR A 65 3.02 1.03 0.86
C TYR A 65 3.81 0.25 1.91
N VAL A 66 5.14 0.39 1.95
CA VAL A 66 5.99 -0.27 2.96
C VAL A 66 5.62 0.19 4.37
N ILE A 67 5.43 1.49 4.58
CA ILE A 67 4.96 2.07 5.84
C ILE A 67 3.62 1.44 6.24
N GLY A 68 2.68 1.32 5.30
CA GLY A 68 1.39 0.70 5.54
C GLY A 68 1.49 -0.77 5.97
N ILE A 69 2.32 -1.56 5.29
CA ILE A 69 2.58 -2.97 5.63
C ILE A 69 3.24 -3.07 7.00
N TRP A 70 4.28 -2.29 7.24
CA TRP A 70 5.04 -2.29 8.49
C TRP A 70 4.15 -1.92 9.68
N ARG A 71 3.30 -0.91 9.55
CA ARG A 71 2.33 -0.51 10.59
C ARG A 71 1.31 -1.61 10.88
N TYR A 72 0.79 -2.27 9.84
CA TYR A 72 -0.14 -3.38 9.99
C TYR A 72 0.52 -4.53 10.75
N LYS A 73 1.70 -4.96 10.28
CA LYS A 73 2.44 -6.08 10.88
C LYS A 73 2.94 -5.81 12.28
N ARG A 74 3.42 -4.59 12.56
CA ARG A 74 3.83 -4.22 13.92
C ARG A 74 2.72 -4.17 14.95
N SER A 75 1.47 -4.10 14.50
CA SER A 75 0.33 -4.22 15.41
C SER A 75 0.09 -5.66 15.87
N GLU A 76 0.54 -6.64 15.09
CA GLU A 76 0.51 -8.08 15.40
C GLU A 76 1.80 -8.49 16.12
N ASP A 77 2.96 -8.04 15.62
CA ASP A 77 4.30 -8.38 16.12
C ASP A 77 5.19 -7.14 16.25
N LYS A 78 5.49 -6.74 17.48
CA LYS A 78 6.26 -5.51 17.76
C LYS A 78 7.71 -5.56 17.28
N GLU A 79 8.27 -6.75 17.11
CA GLU A 79 9.66 -6.99 16.66
C GLU A 79 9.78 -7.03 15.13
N PHE A 80 8.66 -6.90 14.40
CA PHE A 80 8.67 -6.88 12.94
C PHE A 80 9.51 -5.71 12.39
N VAL A 81 10.49 -6.05 11.56
CA VAL A 81 11.50 -5.11 11.06
C VAL A 81 11.13 -4.51 9.71
N TRP A 82 11.77 -3.40 9.36
CA TRP A 82 11.47 -2.64 8.14
C TRP A 82 11.82 -3.42 6.87
N GLU A 83 12.96 -4.09 6.86
CA GLU A 83 13.49 -4.85 5.73
C GLU A 83 12.55 -5.98 5.30
N GLU A 84 11.83 -6.58 6.27
CA GLU A 84 10.80 -7.57 5.98
C GLU A 84 9.57 -6.94 5.31
N ALA A 85 9.18 -5.74 5.72
CA ALA A 85 8.10 -4.99 5.08
C ALA A 85 8.43 -4.65 3.61
N GLU A 86 9.66 -4.21 3.34
CA GLU A 86 10.13 -3.95 1.97
C GLU A 86 10.09 -5.20 1.10
N LYS A 87 10.59 -6.32 1.64
CA LYS A 87 10.56 -7.61 0.94
C LYS A 87 9.13 -8.05 0.63
N MET A 88 8.22 -7.94 1.61
CA MET A 88 6.80 -8.24 1.41
C MET A 88 6.16 -7.33 0.37
N CYS A 89 6.50 -6.04 0.36
CA CYS A 89 6.02 -5.07 -0.64
C CYS A 89 6.44 -5.48 -2.06
N LYS A 90 7.73 -5.75 -2.26
CA LYS A 90 8.27 -6.22 -3.56
C LYS A 90 7.59 -7.51 -4.02
N GLN A 91 7.49 -8.51 -3.14
CA GLN A 91 6.86 -9.79 -3.46
C GLN A 91 5.36 -9.63 -3.80
N ALA A 92 4.61 -8.88 -3.01
CA ALA A 92 3.18 -8.64 -3.25
C ALA A 92 2.95 -7.91 -4.58
N ARG A 93 3.78 -6.91 -4.90
CA ARG A 93 3.75 -6.19 -6.18
C ARG A 93 4.05 -7.10 -7.37
N ASP A 94 5.12 -7.89 -7.28
CA ASP A 94 5.60 -8.71 -8.40
C ASP A 94 4.66 -9.89 -8.68
N GLU A 95 4.15 -10.52 -7.63
CA GLU A 95 3.19 -11.62 -7.70
C GLU A 95 1.74 -11.13 -7.88
N LYS A 96 1.51 -9.81 -7.85
CA LYS A 96 0.17 -9.18 -7.83
C LYS A 96 -0.74 -9.74 -6.73
N LYS A 97 -0.17 -10.10 -5.58
CA LYS A 97 -0.93 -10.62 -4.45
C LYS A 97 -1.48 -9.46 -3.61
N PRO A 98 -2.79 -9.46 -3.30
CA PRO A 98 -3.33 -8.50 -2.35
C PRO A 98 -2.69 -8.66 -0.97
N ILE A 99 -2.41 -7.55 -0.29
CA ILE A 99 -1.73 -7.53 1.01
C ILE A 99 -2.44 -6.54 1.96
N PRO A 100 -2.60 -6.87 3.25
CA PRO A 100 -3.14 -5.93 4.22
C PRO A 100 -2.14 -4.81 4.55
N ILE A 101 -2.64 -3.59 4.65
CA ILE A 101 -1.91 -2.41 5.10
C ILE A 101 -2.74 -1.62 6.11
N ARG A 102 -2.05 -0.83 6.93
CA ARG A 102 -2.66 0.11 7.88
C ARG A 102 -2.45 1.54 7.41
N LEU A 103 -3.55 2.21 7.08
CA LEU A 103 -3.57 3.62 6.71
C LEU A 103 -3.79 4.46 7.96
N HIS A 104 -2.88 5.40 8.26
CA HIS A 104 -3.17 6.44 9.23
C HIS A 104 -3.92 7.58 8.53
N LEU A 105 -5.08 7.92 9.07
CA LEU A 105 -5.98 8.93 8.56
C LEU A 105 -5.72 10.24 9.33
N SER A 106 -4.58 10.88 9.08
CA SER A 106 -4.26 12.22 9.60
C SER A 106 -4.37 13.26 8.49
N LEU A 107 -4.58 14.54 8.85
CA LEU A 107 -4.63 15.64 7.89
C LEU A 107 -3.28 15.89 7.18
N GLU A 108 -2.19 15.40 7.76
CA GLU A 108 -0.83 15.57 7.25
C GLU A 108 -0.38 14.40 6.37
N GLN A 109 -1.05 13.24 6.45
CA GLN A 109 -0.70 12.06 5.65
C GLN A 109 -1.63 11.96 4.44
N SER A 110 -1.10 12.28 3.27
CA SER A 110 -1.81 12.37 1.98
C SER A 110 -1.94 11.06 1.22
N PHE A 111 -1.36 9.97 1.71
CA PHE A 111 -1.36 8.70 1.01
C PHE A 111 -2.75 8.08 0.91
N VAL A 112 -3.22 7.86 -0.32
CA VAL A 112 -4.49 7.20 -0.65
C VAL A 112 -4.14 6.05 -1.59
N PRO A 113 -4.29 4.77 -1.18
CA PRO A 113 -4.01 3.65 -2.06
C PRO A 113 -5.07 3.57 -3.17
N GLU A 114 -4.59 3.24 -4.37
CA GLU A 114 -5.40 3.23 -5.59
C GLU A 114 -6.24 1.96 -5.76
N ASN A 115 -5.71 0.80 -5.34
CA ASN A 115 -6.35 -0.50 -5.59
C ASN A 115 -6.76 -1.17 -4.28
N VAL A 116 -7.78 -0.62 -3.62
CA VAL A 116 -8.37 -1.22 -2.41
C VAL A 116 -9.27 -2.39 -2.80
N VAL A 117 -8.87 -3.59 -2.42
CA VAL A 117 -9.62 -4.83 -2.67
C VAL A 117 -10.67 -5.07 -1.59
N ARG A 118 -10.34 -4.76 -0.33
CA ARG A 118 -11.20 -5.04 0.82
C ARG A 118 -10.91 -4.10 1.99
N TYR A 119 -11.96 -3.73 2.72
CA TYR A 119 -11.86 -3.07 4.03
C TYR A 119 -11.90 -4.13 5.13
N LEU A 120 -11.01 -4.01 6.12
CA LEU A 120 -10.88 -4.95 7.25
C LEU A 120 -11.60 -4.42 8.49
#